data_AF-A0A8J7HK22-F1
#
_entry.id   AF-A0A8J7HK22-F1
#
_cell.length_a   1.000
_cell.length_b   1.000
_cell.length_c   1.000
_cell.angle_alpha   90.00
_cell.angle_beta   90.00
_cell.angle_gamma   90.00
#
_symmetry.space_group_name_H-M   'P 1'
#
loop_
_entity.id
_entity.type
_entity.pdbx_description
1 polymer ?
#
loop_
_entity_poly.entity_id
_entity_poly.type
_entity_poly.pdbx_seq_one_letter_code
_entity_poly.pdbx_strand_id
1 'polypeptide(L)'
;MMRGVIIRQTQKLGQIIILNGTPRSGKSSIVAVIQETFDGLWMNLGVDRFMQMTPTRYLPGIGLRPGGERQDIEPLVPEGVTKKLQSRLDKRHST
;
A
#
# COMPACT_ATOMS: atom_id res chain seq x y z
N MET A 1 -40.85 7.95 -7.07
CA MET A 1 -40.00 7.71 -8.26
C MET A 1 -38.65 8.37 -8.01
N MET A 2 -37.61 7.58 -7.65
CA MET A 2 -36.28 8.13 -7.33
C MET A 2 -35.55 8.53 -8.62
N ARG A 3 -35.19 9.81 -8.76
CA ARG A 3 -34.39 10.32 -9.87
C ARG A 3 -32.96 9.79 -9.74
N GLY A 4 -32.47 9.11 -10.77
CA GLY A 4 -31.09 8.67 -10.88
C GLY A 4 -30.14 9.88 -10.87
N VAL A 5 -29.21 9.90 -9.93
CA VAL A 5 -28.12 10.88 -9.89
C VAL A 5 -27.04 10.38 -10.85
N ILE A 6 -26.86 11.08 -11.97
CA ILE A 6 -25.70 10.88 -12.83
C ILE A 6 -24.52 11.57 -12.14
N ILE A 7 -23.66 10.80 -11.47
CA ILE A 7 -22.38 11.31 -10.96
C ILE A 7 -21.49 11.56 -12.18
N ARG A 8 -21.26 12.83 -12.52
CA ARG A 8 -20.22 13.21 -13.50
C ARG A 8 -18.86 12.85 -12.91
N GLN A 9 -18.18 11.87 -13.49
CA GLN A 9 -16.80 11.55 -13.16
C GLN A 9 -15.92 12.72 -13.61
N THR A 10 -15.36 13.47 -12.67
CA THR A 10 -14.42 14.55 -12.99
C THR A 10 -13.13 13.92 -13.51
N GLN A 11 -12.58 14.43 -14.61
CA GLN A 11 -11.31 13.93 -15.20
C GLN A 11 -10.06 14.32 -14.39
N LYS A 12 -10.21 14.51 -13.07
CA LYS A 12 -9.08 14.81 -12.19
C LYS A 12 -8.58 13.49 -11.62
N LEU A 13 -7.32 13.16 -11.92
CA LEU A 13 -6.67 11.99 -11.33
C LEU A 13 -6.67 12.10 -9.80
N GLY A 14 -6.81 10.96 -9.12
CA GLY A 14 -6.67 10.89 -7.67
C GLY A 14 -5.25 11.25 -7.22
N GLN A 15 -5.12 11.75 -6.00
CA GLN A 15 -3.83 12.07 -5.40
C GLN A 15 -3.36 10.91 -4.50
N ILE A 16 -2.07 10.59 -4.58
CA ILE A 16 -1.43 9.56 -3.74
C ILE A 16 -0.29 10.24 -2.98
N ILE A 17 -0.29 10.09 -1.65
CA ILE A 17 0.80 10.53 -0.78
C ILE A 17 1.48 9.28 -0.22
N ILE A 18 2.79 9.17 -0.43
CA ILE A 18 3.62 8.07 0.10
C ILE A 18 4.37 8.59 1.32
N LEU A 19 4.06 8.06 2.50
CA LEU A 19 4.78 8.36 3.73
C LEU A 19 5.82 7.27 4.02
N ASN A 20 7.10 7.61 3.88
CA ASN A 20 8.22 6.73 4.23
C ASN A 20 8.90 7.20 5.52
N GLY A 21 9.43 6.27 6.30
CA GLY A 21 10.16 6.56 7.54
C GLY A 21 10.27 5.34 8.44
N THR A 22 11.15 5.39 9.43
CA THR A 22 11.38 4.29 10.38
C THR A 22 10.11 3.90 11.16
N PRO A 23 10.03 2.67 11.71
CA PRO A 23 8.93 2.30 12.60
C PRO A 23 8.79 3.31 13.75
N ARG A 24 7.55 3.70 14.07
CA ARG A 24 7.20 4.71 15.11
C ARG A 24 7.62 6.16 14.81
N SER A 25 7.97 6.49 13.57
CA SER A 25 8.28 7.88 13.15
C SER A 25 7.08 8.85 13.10
N GLY A 26 5.91 8.48 13.62
CA GLY A 26 4.72 9.35 13.62
C GLY A 26 3.91 9.39 12.31
N LYS A 27 4.11 8.45 11.37
CA LYS A 27 3.35 8.39 10.10
C LYS A 27 1.84 8.39 10.31
N SER A 28 1.34 7.65 11.30
CA SER A 28 -0.10 7.58 11.60
C SER A 28 -0.68 8.92 12.07
N SER A 29 0.11 9.73 12.77
CA SER A 29 -0.29 11.09 13.16
C SER A 29 -0.40 12.02 11.94
N ILE A 30 0.51 11.90 10.98
CA ILE A 30 0.44 12.66 9.71
C ILE A 30 -0.81 12.25 8.93
N VAL A 31 -1.12 10.94 8.87
CA VAL A 31 -2.33 10.45 8.23
C VAL A 31 -3.58 11.05 8.89
N ALA A 32 -3.64 11.10 10.23
CA ALA A 32 -4.77 11.70 10.94
C ALA A 32 -4.96 13.17 10.53
N VAL A 33 -3.88 13.97 10.53
CA VAL A 33 -3.93 15.37 10.11
C VAL A 33 -4.39 15.52 8.65
N ILE A 34 -3.91 14.69 7.73
CA ILE A 34 -4.35 14.71 6.32
C ILE A 34 -5.86 14.45 6.24
N GLN A 35 -6.35 13.42 6.93
CA GLN A 35 -7.77 13.05 6.89
C GLN A 35 -8.67 14.11 7.55
N GLU A 36 -8.17 14.84 8.54
CA GLU A 36 -8.92 15.89 9.24
C GLU A 36 -8.90 17.24 8.52
N THR A 37 -7.81 17.57 7.82
CA THR A 37 -7.56 18.95 7.34
C THR A 37 -7.58 19.11 5.83
N PHE A 38 -7.42 18.04 5.05
CA PHE A 38 -7.36 18.14 3.60
C PHE A 38 -8.75 17.96 2.98
N ASP A 39 -9.03 18.74 1.93
CA ASP A 39 -10.28 18.62 1.18
C ASP A 39 -10.42 17.25 0.49
N GLY A 40 -11.65 16.75 0.44
CA GLY A 40 -11.99 15.52 -0.27
C GLY A 40 -11.78 14.24 0.54
N LEU A 41 -11.86 13.10 -0.14
CA LEU A 41 -11.76 11.79 0.50
C LEU A 41 -10.32 11.31 0.53
N TRP A 42 -9.78 11.13 1.73
CA TRP A 42 -8.44 10.59 1.96
C TRP A 42 -8.51 9.21 2.64
N MET A 43 -8.01 8.19 1.96
CA MET A 43 -7.99 6.81 2.46
C MET A 43 -6.59 6.41 2.92
N ASN A 44 -6.50 5.84 4.12
CA ASN A 44 -5.26 5.25 4.63
C ASN A 44 -5.15 3.79 4.18
N LEU A 45 -4.14 3.49 3.37
CA LEU A 45 -3.82 2.15 2.88
C LEU A 45 -2.57 1.54 3.56
N GLY A 46 -2.29 1.94 4.80
CA GLY A 46 -1.13 1.48 5.58
C GLY A 46 -1.26 0.05 6.12
N VAL A 47 -0.11 -0.58 6.39
CA VAL A 47 -0.01 -1.98 6.83
C VAL A 47 -0.84 -2.27 8.09
N ASP A 48 -0.86 -1.34 9.06
CA ASP A 48 -1.61 -1.54 10.32
C ASP A 48 -3.12 -1.69 10.08
N ARG A 49 -3.68 -0.95 9.12
CA ARG A 49 -5.11 -1.04 8.76
C ARG A 49 -5.41 -2.35 8.04
N PHE A 50 -4.52 -2.75 7.12
CA PHE A 50 -4.66 -4.04 6.46
C PHE A 50 -4.55 -5.20 7.44
N MET A 51 -3.66 -5.13 8.43
CA MET A 51 -3.57 -6.14 9.48
C MET A 51 -4.87 -6.27 10.27
N GLN A 52 -5.54 -5.16 10.61
CA GLN A 52 -6.83 -5.20 11.31
C GLN A 52 -7.94 -5.84 10.47
N MET A 53 -7.90 -5.67 9.14
CA MET A 53 -8.92 -6.20 8.23
C MET A 53 -8.64 -7.63 7.73
N THR A 54 -7.41 -8.12 7.90
CA THR A 54 -6.97 -9.38 7.32
C THR A 54 -7.12 -10.54 8.33
N PRO A 55 -7.70 -11.69 7.94
CA PRO A 55 -7.74 -12.87 8.80
C PRO A 55 -6.34 -13.28 9.28
N THR A 56 -6.22 -13.72 10.54
CA THR A 56 -4.92 -14.02 11.20
C THR A 56 -3.97 -14.89 10.36
N ARG A 57 -4.50 -15.92 9.69
CA ARG A 57 -3.74 -16.84 8.83
C ARG A 57 -3.10 -16.16 7.61
N TYR A 58 -3.56 -14.99 7.21
CA TYR A 58 -3.05 -14.23 6.07
C TYR A 58 -2.34 -12.92 6.45
N LEU A 59 -2.16 -12.65 7.75
CA LEU A 59 -1.42 -11.46 8.19
C LEU A 59 0.00 -11.42 7.58
N PRO A 60 0.59 -10.24 7.35
CA PRO A 60 0.02 -8.91 7.54
C PRO A 60 -1.00 -8.49 6.46
N GLY A 61 -1.29 -9.35 5.48
CA GLY A 61 -2.12 -9.03 4.32
C GLY A 61 -1.36 -8.27 3.23
N ILE A 62 -0.68 -7.18 3.60
CA ILE A 62 0.20 -6.42 2.68
C ILE A 62 1.62 -6.30 3.23
N GLY A 63 2.58 -6.11 2.34
CA GLY A 63 3.97 -5.80 2.71
C GLY A 63 4.85 -7.02 3.03
N LEU A 64 4.33 -8.24 2.85
CA LEU A 64 5.16 -9.45 2.81
C LEU A 64 6.16 -9.34 1.67
N ARG A 65 7.41 -9.67 1.97
CA ARG A 65 8.47 -9.74 0.96
C ARG A 65 8.77 -11.21 0.64
N PRO A 66 9.05 -11.52 -0.64
CA PRO A 66 9.61 -12.81 -1.00
C PRO A 66 10.90 -13.06 -0.21
N GLY A 67 11.13 -14.32 0.18
CA GLY A 67 12.33 -14.70 0.94
C GLY A 67 12.04 -15.31 2.31
N GLY A 68 10.83 -15.83 2.52
CA GLY A 68 10.55 -16.68 3.68
C GLY A 68 10.21 -15.95 4.97
N GLU A 69 9.79 -14.68 4.91
CA GLU A 69 9.24 -13.97 6.09
C GLU A 69 8.09 -14.76 6.75
N ARG A 70 7.33 -15.49 5.93
CA ARG A 70 6.23 -16.37 6.33
C ARG A 70 6.05 -17.50 5.32
N GLN A 71 6.69 -18.64 5.58
CA GLN A 71 6.71 -19.80 4.67
C GLN A 71 5.31 -20.35 4.35
N ASP A 72 4.39 -20.28 5.31
CA ASP A 72 2.99 -20.73 5.21
C ASP A 72 2.16 -19.95 4.17
N ILE A 73 2.56 -18.72 3.84
CA ILE A 73 1.85 -17.85 2.89
C ILE A 73 2.75 -17.31 1.77
N GLU A 74 4.01 -17.74 1.69
CA GLU A 74 4.93 -17.48 0.57
C GLU A 74 4.28 -17.79 -0.80
N PRO A 75 3.48 -18.87 -0.99
CA PRO A 75 2.83 -19.12 -2.28
C PRO A 75 1.84 -18.02 -2.73
N LEU A 76 1.41 -17.15 -1.81
CA LEU A 76 0.49 -16.04 -2.08
C LEU A 76 1.23 -14.73 -2.38
N VAL A 77 2.53 -14.65 -2.11
CA VAL A 77 3.32 -13.43 -2.32
C VAL A 77 3.66 -13.32 -3.82
N PRO A 78 3.21 -12.27 -4.52
CA PRO A 78 3.57 -12.09 -5.91
C PRO A 78 5.08 -11.93 -6.05
N GLU A 79 5.71 -12.71 -6.93
CA GLU A 79 7.16 -12.60 -7.20
C GLU A 79 7.58 -11.29 -7.92
N GLY A 80 6.60 -10.44 -8.24
CA GLY A 80 6.70 -9.32 -9.16
C GLY A 80 7.26 -8.02 -8.56
N VAL A 81 8.06 -7.32 -9.37
CA VAL A 81 8.90 -6.12 -9.10
C VAL A 81 10.30 -6.44 -8.60
N THR A 82 10.47 -7.30 -7.59
CA THR A 82 11.80 -7.57 -6.99
C THR A 82 12.76 -8.27 -7.95
N LYS A 83 12.33 -9.33 -8.66
CA LYS A 83 13.18 -10.02 -9.65
C LYS A 83 13.63 -9.10 -10.81
N LYS A 84 12.78 -8.15 -11.21
CA LYS A 84 13.07 -7.22 -12.32
C LYS A 84 14.04 -6.11 -11.91
N LEU A 85 14.07 -5.72 -10.64
CA LEU A 85 15.05 -4.78 -10.10
C LEU A 85 16.39 -5.46 -9.84
N GLN A 86 16.39 -6.68 -9.28
CA GLN A 86 17.61 -7.45 -8.99
C GLN A 86 18.38 -7.76 -10.28
N SER A 87 17.70 -8.27 -11.31
CA SER A 87 18.32 -8.48 -12.64
C SER A 87 18.83 -7.20 -13.32
N ARG A 88 18.36 -6.02 -12.93
CA ARG A 88 18.90 -4.72 -13.36
C ARG A 88 20.04 -4.20 -12.48
N LEU A 89 20.17 -4.68 -11.25
CA LEU A 89 21.28 -4.36 -10.35
C LEU A 89 22.47 -5.28 -10.63
N ASP A 90 22.23 -6.57 -10.87
CA ASP A 90 23.27 -7.55 -11.19
C ASP A 90 23.97 -7.19 -12.52
N LYS A 91 23.21 -6.69 -13.51
CA LYS A 91 23.76 -6.17 -14.78
C LYS A 91 24.57 -4.88 -14.64
N ARG A 92 24.44 -4.13 -13.53
CA ARG A 92 25.16 -2.88 -13.30
C ARG A 92 26.49 -3.05 -12.56
N HIS A 93 26.72 -4.20 -11.93
CA HIS A 93 27.96 -4.52 -11.21
C HIS A 93 28.88 -5.48 -11.99
N SER A 94 28.55 -5.76 -13.26
CA SER A 94 29.33 -6.62 -14.17
C SER A 94 30.09 -5.82 -15.25
N THR A 95 30.40 -4.56 -14.97
CA THR A 95 31.31 -3.70 -15.76
C THR A 95 32.38 -3.15 -14.82
#